data_AF-A0A418NML8-F1
#
_entry.id   AF-A0A418NML8-F1
#
_cell.length_a   1.000
_cell.length_b   1.000
_cell.length_c   1.000
_cell.angle_alpha   90.00
_cell.angle_beta   90.00
_cell.angle_gamma   90.00
#
_symmetry.space_group_name_H-M   'P 1'
#
loop_
_entity.id
_entity.type
_entity.pdbx_description
1 polymer ?
#
loop_
_entity_poly.entity_id
_entity_poly.type
_entity_poly.pdbx_seq_one_letter_code
_entity_poly.pdbx_strand_id
1 'polypeptide(L)'
;MSNPNSYQRRVEQWLSKCFPPHVTRDRLERNHRFLEEALELAQANGCTKQDALELVEYVFNRPVGEPRQEVGGVMVTLAGLCSAIEINMDEAGDLELQRNWDRIREIREKQKGKPHGSPLPQ
;
A
#
# COMPACT_ATOMS: atom_id res chain seq x y z
N MET A 1 -22.62 -8.97 -0.89
CA MET A 1 -22.27 -8.56 0.48
C MET A 1 -20.81 -8.90 0.69
N SER A 2 -19.99 -7.95 1.16
CA SER A 2 -18.56 -8.18 1.40
C SER A 2 -18.39 -9.24 2.52
N ASN A 3 -17.47 -10.18 2.32
CA ASN A 3 -17.12 -11.18 3.32
C ASN A 3 -16.60 -10.45 4.59
N PRO A 4 -17.25 -10.61 5.76
CA PRO A 4 -16.86 -9.91 6.98
C PRO A 4 -15.45 -10.28 7.46
N ASN A 5 -14.90 -11.40 6.98
CA ASN A 5 -13.56 -11.89 7.29
C ASN A 5 -12.56 -11.67 6.14
N SER A 6 -12.92 -10.90 5.10
CA SER A 6 -11.96 -10.57 4.03
C SER A 6 -10.75 -9.80 4.57
N TYR A 7 -9.60 -9.97 3.92
CA TYR A 7 -8.39 -9.23 4.25
C TYR A 7 -8.64 -7.71 4.30
N GLN A 8 -9.28 -7.16 3.26
CA GLN A 8 -9.64 -5.74 3.20
C GLN A 8 -10.44 -5.28 4.42
N ARG A 9 -11.41 -6.08 4.89
CA ARG A 9 -12.21 -5.73 6.06
C ARG A 9 -11.38 -5.74 7.35
N ARG A 10 -10.44 -6.67 7.50
CA ARG A 10 -9.51 -6.71 8.65
C ARG A 10 -8.55 -5.51 8.63
N VAL A 11 -8.06 -5.10 7.46
CA VAL A 11 -7.24 -3.89 7.28
C VAL A 11 -8.05 -2.63 7.62
N GLU A 12 -9.30 -2.52 7.18
CA GLU A 12 -10.19 -1.40 7.54
C GLU A 12 -10.39 -1.27 9.06
N GLN A 13 -10.55 -2.41 9.75
CA GLN A 13 -10.68 -2.46 11.21
C GLN A 13 -9.41 -1.97 11.90
N TRP A 14 -8.24 -2.45 11.46
CA TRP A 14 -6.95 -1.98 11.98
C TRP A 14 -6.76 -0.48 11.75
N LEU A 15 -6.99 0.02 10.52
CA LEU A 15 -6.88 1.45 10.20
C LEU A 15 -7.76 2.31 11.13
N SER A 16 -9.02 1.90 11.32
CA SER A 16 -9.98 2.60 12.17
C SER A 16 -9.61 2.57 13.66
N LYS A 17 -8.88 1.55 14.10
CA LYS A 17 -8.32 1.48 15.46
C LYS A 17 -7.04 2.29 15.57
N CYS A 18 -6.20 2.33 14.54
CA CYS A 18 -4.91 3.00 14.58
C CYS A 18 -5.07 4.53 14.47
N PHE A 19 -5.93 5.00 13.57
CA PHE A 19 -6.01 6.40 13.15
C PHE A 19 -7.41 7.01 13.30
N PRO A 20 -7.52 8.34 13.46
CA PRO A 20 -8.81 9.03 13.42
C PRO A 20 -9.43 9.01 12.01
N PRO A 21 -10.77 9.20 11.88
CA PRO A 21 -11.47 9.07 10.60
C PRO A 21 -10.90 9.92 9.45
N HIS A 22 -10.43 11.14 9.73
CA HIS A 22 -9.88 12.03 8.71
C HIS A 22 -8.58 11.49 8.09
N VAL A 23 -7.76 10.72 8.83
CA VAL A 23 -6.58 10.04 8.30
C VAL A 23 -6.96 8.78 7.55
N THR A 24 -7.88 7.97 8.11
CA THR A 24 -8.30 6.70 7.47
C THR A 24 -8.95 6.89 6.10
N ARG A 25 -9.58 8.05 5.88
CA ARG A 25 -10.32 8.40 4.66
C ARG A 25 -9.57 9.40 3.77
N ASP A 26 -8.35 9.79 4.14
CA ASP A 26 -7.53 10.67 3.31
C ASP A 26 -7.02 9.89 2.09
N ARG A 27 -7.64 10.16 0.93
CA ARG A 27 -7.32 9.49 -0.33
C ARG A 27 -5.88 9.74 -0.77
N LEU A 28 -5.35 10.93 -0.52
CA LEU A 28 -4.00 11.29 -0.91
C LEU A 28 -2.98 10.53 -0.07
N GLU A 29 -3.19 10.50 1.25
CA GLU A 29 -2.32 9.76 2.16
C GLU A 29 -2.34 8.25 1.87
N ARG A 30 -3.52 7.67 1.64
CA ARG A 30 -3.63 6.24 1.30
C ARG A 30 -2.96 5.92 -0.04
N ASN A 31 -3.06 6.82 -1.02
CA ASN A 31 -2.39 6.68 -2.31
C ASN A 31 -0.85 6.72 -2.15
N HIS A 32 -0.32 7.70 -1.40
CA HIS A 32 1.13 7.78 -1.15
C HIS A 32 1.65 6.56 -0.41
N ARG A 33 0.93 6.08 0.62
CA ARG A 33 1.31 4.86 1.35
C ARG A 33 1.33 3.63 0.45
N PHE A 34 0.35 3.48 -0.44
CA PHE A 34 0.36 2.38 -1.40
C PHE A 34 1.57 2.46 -2.35
N LEU A 35 1.83 3.65 -2.91
CA LEU A 35 2.95 3.86 -3.83
C LEU A 35 4.30 3.58 -3.16
N GLU A 36 4.47 4.00 -1.91
CA GLU A 36 5.68 3.74 -1.11
C GLU A 36 5.94 2.24 -0.95
N GLU A 37 4.96 1.45 -0.50
CA GLU A 37 5.10 0.00 -0.34
C GLU A 37 5.33 -0.72 -1.69
N ALA A 38 4.69 -0.24 -2.77
CA ALA A 38 4.91 -0.78 -4.11
C ALA A 38 6.36 -0.53 -4.59
N LEU A 39 6.92 0.64 -4.30
CA LEU A 39 8.32 0.96 -4.59
C LEU A 39 9.29 0.17 -3.71
N GLU A 40 8.99 -0.01 -2.42
CA GLU A 40 9.79 -0.82 -1.50
C GLU A 40 9.83 -2.29 -1.95
N LEU A 41 8.69 -2.86 -2.35
CA LEU A 41 8.61 -4.22 -2.89
C LEU A 41 9.38 -4.34 -4.22
N ALA A 42 9.24 -3.38 -5.13
CA ALA A 42 9.99 -3.36 -6.38
C ALA A 42 11.50 -3.29 -6.12
N GLN A 43 11.94 -2.39 -5.23
CA GLN A 43 13.35 -2.24 -4.84
C GLN A 43 13.90 -3.53 -4.22
N ALA A 44 13.14 -4.20 -3.34
CA ALA A 44 13.53 -5.46 -2.73
C ALA A 44 13.77 -6.58 -3.75
N ASN A 45 13.17 -6.48 -4.94
CA ASN A 45 13.32 -7.42 -6.05
C ASN A 45 14.28 -6.92 -7.15
N GLY A 46 15.13 -5.93 -6.83
CA GLY A 46 16.20 -5.48 -7.71
C GLY A 46 15.80 -4.40 -8.73
N CYS A 47 14.58 -3.87 -8.67
CA CYS A 47 14.19 -2.71 -9.47
C CYS A 47 15.06 -1.51 -9.10
N THR A 48 15.75 -0.94 -10.08
CA THR A 48 16.56 0.26 -9.84
C THR A 48 15.68 1.50 -9.79
N LYS A 49 16.21 2.58 -9.20
CA LYS A 49 15.55 3.88 -9.25
C LYS A 49 15.28 4.33 -10.69
N GLN A 50 16.18 4.00 -11.62
CA GLN A 50 16.03 4.38 -13.03
C GLN A 50 14.87 3.62 -13.68
N ASP A 51 14.76 2.31 -13.46
CA ASP A 51 13.62 1.49 -13.93
C ASP A 51 12.29 2.06 -13.41
N ALA A 52 12.23 2.41 -12.12
CA ALA A 52 11.04 3.00 -11.53
C ALA A 52 10.67 4.35 -12.17
N LEU A 53 11.64 5.23 -12.42
CA LEU A 53 11.40 6.52 -13.09
C LEU A 53 10.93 6.35 -14.53
N GLU A 54 11.47 5.38 -15.27
CA GLU A 54 11.02 5.08 -16.63
C GLU A 54 9.56 4.61 -16.65
N LEU A 55 9.15 3.80 -15.66
CA LEU A 55 7.74 3.40 -15.50
C LEU A 55 6.84 4.58 -15.10
N VAL A 56 7.32 5.51 -14.27
CA VAL A 56 6.59 6.76 -13.97
C VAL A 56 6.33 7.52 -15.27
N GLU A 57 7.36 7.80 -16.06
CA GLU A 57 7.20 8.50 -17.34
C GLU A 57 6.25 7.75 -18.28
N TYR A 58 6.38 6.43 -18.39
CA TYR A 58 5.50 5.62 -19.24
C TYR A 58 4.02 5.70 -18.81
N VAL A 59 3.73 5.58 -17.52
CA VAL A 59 2.35 5.58 -17.00
C VAL A 59 1.73 6.98 -17.07
N PHE A 60 2.46 8.01 -16.66
CA PHE A 60 1.93 9.38 -16.59
C PHE A 60 1.79 10.05 -17.96
N ASN A 61 2.39 9.50 -19.02
CA ASN A 61 2.16 9.92 -20.41
C ASN A 61 0.91 9.27 -21.05
N ARG A 62 0.18 8.40 -20.35
CA ARG A 62 -1.05 7.76 -20.85
C ARG A 62 -2.30 8.47 -20.30
N PRO A 63 -3.47 8.31 -20.96
CA PRO A 63 -4.73 8.74 -20.37
C PRO A 63 -4.96 8.09 -19.00
N VAL A 64 -5.55 8.85 -18.07
CA VAL A 64 -5.87 8.37 -16.72
C VAL A 64 -6.80 7.16 -16.78
N GLY A 65 -6.42 6.08 -16.10
CA GLY A 65 -7.19 4.83 -16.02
C GLY A 65 -8.41 4.92 -15.10
N GLU A 66 -9.31 3.95 -15.25
CA GLU A 66 -10.49 3.82 -14.37
C GLU A 66 -10.08 3.11 -13.06
N PRO A 67 -10.37 3.69 -11.87
CA PRO A 67 -9.86 3.17 -10.60
C PRO A 67 -10.14 1.69 -10.31
N ARG A 68 -11.33 1.18 -10.62
CA ARG A 68 -11.67 -0.23 -10.38
C ARG A 68 -10.85 -1.16 -11.29
N GLN A 69 -10.62 -0.78 -12.54
CA GLN A 69 -9.73 -1.50 -13.45
C GLN A 69 -8.29 -1.50 -12.93
N GLU A 70 -7.76 -0.35 -12.49
CA GLU A 70 -6.38 -0.25 -12.01
C GLU A 70 -6.14 -1.05 -10.71
N VAL A 71 -7.12 -1.10 -9.80
CA VAL A 71 -7.06 -2.00 -8.64
C VAL A 71 -6.93 -3.47 -9.08
N GLY A 72 -7.70 -3.89 -10.09
CA GLY A 72 -7.59 -5.23 -10.66
C GLY A 72 -6.22 -5.50 -11.27
N GLY A 73 -5.68 -4.54 -12.02
CA GLY A 73 -4.33 -4.61 -12.59
C GLY A 73 -3.26 -4.83 -11.53
N VAL A 74 -3.27 -3.99 -10.48
CA VAL A 74 -2.34 -4.10 -9.35
C VAL A 74 -2.43 -5.47 -8.67
N MET A 75 -3.64 -5.97 -8.42
CA MET A 75 -3.82 -7.29 -7.77
C MET A 75 -3.22 -8.42 -8.61
N VAL A 76 -3.45 -8.41 -9.93
CA VAL A 76 -2.91 -9.43 -10.85
C VAL A 76 -1.39 -9.36 -10.90
N THR A 77 -0.80 -8.16 -11.00
CA THR A 77 0.65 -8.01 -11.07
C THR A 77 1.34 -8.35 -9.75
N LEU A 78 0.74 -8.02 -8.61
CA LEU A 78 1.25 -8.41 -7.30
C LEU A 78 1.26 -9.93 -7.15
N ALA A 79 0.14 -10.60 -7.49
CA ALA A 79 0.07 -12.05 -7.45
C ALA A 79 1.09 -12.73 -8.38
N GLY A 80 1.26 -12.18 -9.59
CA GLY A 80 2.27 -12.64 -10.55
C GLY A 80 3.71 -12.48 -10.03
N LEU A 81 4.04 -11.33 -9.45
CA LEU A 81 5.35 -11.10 -8.83
C LEU A 81 5.58 -12.07 -7.67
N CYS A 82 4.65 -12.16 -6.72
CA CYS A 82 4.72 -13.09 -5.60
C CYS A 82 4.91 -14.55 -6.03
N SER A 83 4.25 -14.97 -7.11
CA SER A 83 4.45 -16.30 -7.70
C SER A 83 5.86 -16.49 -8.25
N ALA A 84 6.43 -15.47 -8.89
CA ALA A 84 7.78 -15.52 -9.47
C ALA A 84 8.90 -15.54 -8.41
N ILE A 85 8.63 -14.97 -7.23
CA ILE A 85 9.59 -14.90 -6.11
C ILE A 85 9.26 -15.86 -4.96
N GLU A 86 8.33 -16.80 -5.21
CA GLU A 86 7.93 -17.88 -4.29
C GLU A 86 7.41 -17.38 -2.92
N ILE A 87 6.73 -16.23 -2.90
CA ILE A 87 6.10 -15.67 -1.70
C ILE A 87 4.59 -15.91 -1.74
N ASN A 88 4.03 -16.48 -0.67
CA ASN A 88 2.58 -16.52 -0.48
C ASN A 88 2.07 -15.13 -0.07
N MET A 89 1.38 -14.44 -0.98
CA MET A 89 0.89 -13.08 -0.75
C MET A 89 -0.14 -12.97 0.38
N ASP A 90 -0.98 -14.00 0.56
CA ASP A 90 -2.02 -14.00 1.60
C ASP A 90 -1.39 -14.13 2.99
N GLU A 91 -0.43 -15.05 3.14
CA GLU A 91 0.33 -15.24 4.39
C GLU A 91 1.16 -14.01 4.73
N ALA A 92 1.89 -13.45 3.75
CA ALA A 92 2.68 -12.24 3.94
C ALA A 92 1.80 -11.05 4.39
N GLY A 93 0.64 -10.88 3.76
CA GLY A 93 -0.34 -9.86 4.14
C GLY A 93 -0.87 -10.04 5.56
N ASP A 94 -1.16 -11.27 5.97
CA ASP A 94 -1.68 -11.57 7.32
C ASP A 94 -0.63 -11.37 8.42
N LEU A 95 0.63 -11.78 8.17
CA LEU A 95 1.74 -11.55 9.08
C LEU A 95 2.02 -10.06 9.29
N GLU A 96 2.04 -9.27 8.20
CA GLU A 96 2.28 -7.83 8.31
C GLU A 96 1.11 -7.11 8.98
N LEU A 97 -0.14 -7.52 8.72
CA LEU A 97 -1.29 -6.98 9.43
C LEU A 97 -1.22 -7.28 10.93
N GLN A 98 -0.85 -8.50 11.33
CA GLN A 98 -0.65 -8.85 12.73
C GLN A 98 0.46 -7.99 13.37
N ARG A 99 1.61 -7.85 12.70
CA ARG A 99 2.71 -6.99 13.16
C ARG A 99 2.27 -5.53 13.33
N ASN A 100 1.41 -5.03 12.45
CA ASN A 100 0.86 -3.68 12.54
C ASN A 100 -0.08 -3.49 13.73
N TRP A 101 -0.78 -4.54 14.18
CA TRP A 101 -1.54 -4.50 15.44
C TRP A 101 -0.61 -4.36 16.65
N ASP A 102 0.48 -5.12 16.69
CA ASP A 102 1.45 -5.07 17.79
C ASP A 102 2.17 -3.71 17.89
N ARG A 103 2.24 -2.98 16.77
CA ARG A 103 2.97 -1.71 16.63
C ARG A 103 2.10 -0.46 16.59
N ILE A 104 0.82 -0.54 16.97
CA ILE A 104 -0.12 0.61 16.93
C ILE A 104 0.45 1.87 17.61
N ARG A 105 1.16 1.72 18.73
CA ARG A 105 1.74 2.87 19.45
C ARG A 105 2.81 3.59 18.62
N GLU A 106 3.79 2.84 18.10
CA GLU A 106 4.86 3.38 17.25
C GLU A 106 4.31 4.03 15.98
N ILE A 107 3.31 3.39 15.35
CA ILE A 107 2.70 3.89 14.11
C ILE A 107 1.99 5.22 14.37
N ARG A 108 1.29 5.36 15.49
CA ARG A 108 0.66 6.63 15.89
C ARG A 108 1.68 7.72 16.18
N GLU A 109 2.80 7.39 16.82
CA GLU A 109 3.87 8.35 17.09
C GLU A 109 4.47 8.88 15.80
N LYS A 110 4.79 8.00 14.84
CA LYS A 110 5.24 8.38 13.51
C LYS A 110 4.23 9.27 12.78
N GLN A 111 2.94 8.97 12.92
CA GLN A 111 1.89 9.77 12.28
C GLN A 111 1.82 11.21 12.81
N LYS A 112 2.09 11.44 14.10
CA LYS A 112 2.07 12.79 14.69
C LYS A 112 3.10 13.73 14.07
N GLY A 113 4.23 13.18 13.59
CA GLY A 113 5.30 13.94 12.96
C GLY A 113 5.11 14.20 11.46
N LYS A 114 4.06 13.64 10.83
CA LYS A 114 3.88 13.77 9.38
C LYS A 114 3.31 15.15 9.01
N PRO A 115 3.95 15.89 8.07
CA PRO A 115 3.36 17.07 7.48
C PRO A 115 2.10 16.69 6.69
N HIS A 116 1.05 17.48 6.81
CA HIS A 116 -0.17 17.24 6.04
C HIS A 116 0.10 17.42 4.54
N GLY A 117 -0.26 16.42 3.72
CA GLY A 117 -0.15 16.46 2.26
C GLY A 117 1.22 16.13 1.66
N SER A 118 2.26 15.89 2.46
CA SER A 118 3.58 15.46 1.94
C SER A 118 3.63 13.93 1.76
N PRO A 119 4.17 13.41 0.64
CA PRO A 119 4.47 11.99 0.49
C PRO A 119 5.67 11.54 1.33
N LEU A 120 6.54 12.47 1.74
CA LEU A 120 7.81 12.16 2.41
C LEU A 120 7.75 12.44 3.91
N PRO A 121 8.30 11.54 4.77
CA PRO A 121 8.59 11.87 6.16
C PRO A 121 9.66 12.98 6.23
N GLN A 122 9.57 13.82 7.26
CA GLN A 122 10.61 14.80 7.62
C GLN A 122 11.51 14.23 8.72
#